data_AF-A0A8T6BUV6-F1
#
_entry.id   AF-A0A8T6BUV6-F1
#
_cell.length_a   1.000
_cell.length_b   1.000
_cell.length_c   1.000
_cell.angle_alpha   90.00
_cell.angle_beta   90.00
_cell.angle_gamma   90.00
#
_symmetry.space_group_name_H-M   'P 1'
#
loop_
_entity.id
_entity.type
_entity.pdbx_description
1 polymer ?
#
loop_
_entity_poly.entity_id
_entity_poly.type
_entity_poly.pdbx_seq_one_letter_code
_entity_poly.pdbx_strand_id
1 'polypeptide(L)'
;MVLLAMGLVIYLATSKYGNIRLGEGKPEYSTLSWLFMFICAGLGSSTLYWGVAEWAYYYQTPGLNIAPRSQQALEFSVPYSFFHWGISAWATYTLASLIMAYHFHVRKNKGLSLSGIIAAITGVRPQGPWGKLVDLMFLIATVGALTISLVVTAATFTRGLSALTGLPDNFTVQAFVILLSGGIFCLSSWIGINNGLQRLSK
;
A
#
# COMPACT_ATOMS: atom_id res chain seq x y z
N MET A 1 8.13 -2.63 16.19
CA MET A 1 7.55 -1.48 15.47
C MET A 1 6.08 -1.69 15.13
N VAL A 2 5.70 -2.74 14.40
CA VAL A 2 4.29 -3.00 14.00
C VAL A 2 3.33 -3.09 15.18
N LEU A 3 3.66 -3.85 16.23
CA LEU A 3 2.83 -3.96 17.43
C LEU A 3 2.64 -2.62 18.16
N LEU A 4 3.65 -1.75 18.14
CA LEU A 4 3.55 -0.40 18.71
C LEU A 4 2.61 0.47 17.88
N ALA A 5 2.68 0.39 16.55
CA ALA A 5 1.74 1.09 15.67
C ALA A 5 0.30 0.62 15.92
N MET A 6 0.09 -0.69 16.05
CA MET A 6 -1.22 -1.26 16.37
C MET A 6 -1.75 -0.77 17.72
N GLY A 7 -0.93 -0.82 18.77
CA GLY A 7 -1.30 -0.30 20.09
C GLY A 7 -1.63 1.20 20.05
N LEU A 8 -0.85 1.99 19.32
CA LEU A 8 -1.08 3.43 19.16
C LEU A 8 -2.39 3.72 18.42
N VAL A 9 -2.69 3.00 17.33
CA VAL A 9 -3.96 3.16 16.58
C VAL A 9 -5.16 2.81 17.47
N ILE A 10 -5.09 1.72 18.23
CA ILE A 10 -6.16 1.34 19.17
C ILE A 10 -6.34 2.41 20.26
N TYR A 11 -5.24 2.92 20.80
CA TYR A 11 -5.28 4.02 21.77
C TYR A 11 -5.92 5.29 21.17
N LEU A 12 -5.51 5.69 19.97
CA LEU A 12 -6.08 6.86 19.30
C LEU A 12 -7.58 6.68 19.05
N ALA A 13 -8.01 5.49 18.61
CA ALA A 13 -9.41 5.20 18.32
C ALA A 13 -10.30 5.19 19.58
N THR A 14 -9.80 4.70 20.72
CA THR A 14 -10.57 4.57 21.97
C THR A 14 -10.43 5.76 22.92
N SER A 15 -9.43 6.61 22.71
CA SER A 15 -9.21 7.82 23.53
C SER A 15 -10.00 9.03 23.00
N LYS A 16 -9.89 10.15 23.72
CA LYS A 16 -10.45 11.45 23.31
C LYS A 16 -10.02 11.90 21.90
N TYR A 17 -8.88 11.41 21.40
CA TYR A 17 -8.36 11.77 20.08
C TYR A 17 -9.18 11.15 18.94
N GLY A 18 -9.87 10.03 19.18
CA GLY A 18 -10.75 9.39 18.19
C GLY A 18 -11.98 10.24 17.85
N ASN A 19 -12.33 11.21 18.71
CA ASN A 19 -13.42 12.15 18.47
C ASN A 19 -12.99 13.36 17.61
N ILE A 20 -11.71 13.48 17.25
CA ILE A 20 -11.23 14.56 16.39
C ILE A 20 -11.72 14.31 14.96
N ARG A 21 -12.52 15.25 14.45
CA ARG A 21 -13.00 15.22 13.06
C ARG A 21 -11.90 15.67 12.10
N LEU A 22 -11.60 14.83 11.10
CA LEU A 22 -10.62 15.14 10.05
C LEU A 22 -11.30 15.93 8.93
N GLY A 23 -11.42 17.25 9.11
CA GLY A 23 -12.04 18.15 8.16
C GLY A 23 -13.36 18.74 8.64
N GLU A 24 -14.03 19.47 7.74
CA GLU A 24 -15.24 20.23 8.03
C GLU A 24 -16.40 19.77 7.15
N GLY A 25 -17.63 19.95 7.62
CA GLY A 25 -18.83 19.55 6.89
C GLY A 25 -19.07 18.04 6.87
N LYS A 26 -20.10 17.61 6.12
CA LYS A 26 -20.50 16.20 6.01
C LYS A 26 -19.43 15.40 5.23
N PRO A 27 -19.25 14.10 5.52
CA PRO A 27 -18.40 13.24 4.70
C PRO A 27 -18.79 13.33 3.22
N GLU A 28 -17.79 13.41 2.35
CA GLU A 28 -17.99 13.52 0.90
C GLU A 28 -18.56 12.22 0.29
N TYR A 29 -18.19 11.08 0.87
CA TYR A 29 -18.63 9.75 0.45
C TYR A 29 -19.48 9.09 1.53
N SER A 30 -20.46 8.28 1.11
CA SER A 30 -21.20 7.42 2.02
C SER A 30 -20.25 6.40 2.66
N THR A 31 -20.57 5.91 3.87
CA THR A 31 -19.76 4.89 4.55
C THR A 31 -19.56 3.65 3.69
N LEU A 32 -20.60 3.23 2.95
CA LEU A 32 -20.53 2.05 2.10
C LEU A 32 -19.59 2.28 0.89
N SER A 33 -19.72 3.42 0.21
CA SER A 33 -18.82 3.80 -0.89
C SER A 33 -17.37 3.88 -0.41
N TRP A 34 -17.16 4.49 0.77
CA TRP A 34 -15.85 4.60 1.40
C TRP A 34 -15.23 3.23 1.70
N LEU A 35 -16.00 2.28 2.26
CA LEU A 35 -15.53 0.91 2.49
C LEU A 35 -15.10 0.21 1.19
N PHE A 36 -15.88 0.37 0.11
CA PHE A 36 -15.51 -0.20 -1.19
C PHE A 36 -14.27 0.46 -1.79
N MET A 37 -14.09 1.78 -1.61
CA MET A 37 -12.84 2.46 -2.01
C MET A 37 -11.62 1.86 -1.30
N PHE A 38 -11.73 1.52 -0.01
CA PHE A 38 -10.66 0.84 0.72
C PHE A 38 -10.35 -0.56 0.18
N ILE A 39 -11.40 -1.36 -0.12
CA ILE A 39 -11.23 -2.69 -0.69
C ILE A 39 -10.55 -2.60 -2.07
N CYS A 40 -11.00 -1.71 -2.93
CA CYS A 40 -10.40 -1.49 -4.26
C CYS A 40 -8.95 -0.99 -4.16
N ALA A 41 -8.63 -0.14 -3.18
CA ALA A 41 -7.26 0.33 -2.96
C ALA A 41 -6.33 -0.77 -2.40
N GLY A 42 -6.85 -1.71 -1.61
CA GLY A 42 -6.07 -2.79 -1.00
C GLY A 42 -5.89 -4.05 -1.86
N LEU A 43 -6.83 -4.34 -2.76
CA LEU A 43 -6.79 -5.52 -3.63
C LEU A 43 -5.95 -5.23 -4.89
N GLY A 44 -4.63 -5.33 -4.75
CA GLY A 44 -3.69 -5.30 -5.88
C GLY A 44 -3.41 -6.69 -6.45
N SER A 45 -2.87 -6.74 -7.67
CA SER A 45 -2.36 -7.95 -8.32
C SER A 45 -1.27 -8.67 -7.52
N SER A 46 -0.43 -7.93 -6.78
CA SER A 46 0.55 -8.52 -5.86
C SER A 46 -0.11 -9.31 -4.73
N THR A 47 -1.28 -8.86 -4.26
CA THR A 47 -2.05 -9.53 -3.21
C THR A 47 -2.58 -10.88 -3.69
N LEU A 48 -2.90 -11.02 -4.98
CA LEU A 48 -3.28 -12.32 -5.56
C LEU A 48 -2.10 -13.31 -5.57
N TYR A 49 -0.92 -12.85 -6.00
CA TYR A 49 0.28 -13.69 -6.01
C TYR A 49 0.64 -14.19 -4.61
N TRP A 50 0.76 -13.27 -3.65
CA TRP A 50 1.14 -13.61 -2.29
C TRP A 50 0.01 -14.31 -1.52
N GLY A 51 -1.25 -14.00 -1.80
CA GLY A 51 -2.40 -14.67 -1.18
C GLY A 51 -2.44 -16.18 -1.42
N VAL A 52 -1.92 -16.65 -2.56
CA VAL A 52 -1.82 -18.08 -2.86
C VAL A 52 -0.45 -18.66 -2.49
N ALA A 53 0.63 -17.89 -2.67
CA ALA A 53 2.00 -18.41 -2.51
C ALA A 53 2.51 -18.39 -1.05
N GLU A 54 2.09 -17.41 -0.25
CA GLU A 54 2.76 -17.11 1.02
C GLU A 54 2.57 -18.20 2.08
N TRP A 55 1.36 -18.72 2.25
CA TRP A 55 1.12 -19.80 3.21
C TRP A 55 1.93 -21.06 2.85
N ALA A 56 2.03 -21.37 1.55
CA ALA A 56 2.79 -22.52 1.06
C ALA A 56 4.29 -22.34 1.30
N TYR A 57 4.77 -21.10 1.20
CA TYR A 57 6.13 -20.73 1.58
C TYR A 57 6.36 -20.96 3.08
N TYR A 58 5.47 -20.48 3.96
CA TYR A 58 5.62 -20.72 5.41
C TYR A 58 5.47 -22.19 5.81
N TYR A 59 4.70 -22.98 5.07
CA TYR A 59 4.66 -24.43 5.32
C TYR A 59 6.00 -25.11 5.01
N GLN A 60 6.71 -24.65 3.98
CA GLN A 60 8.00 -25.20 3.57
C GLN A 60 9.18 -24.63 4.37
N THR A 61 9.10 -23.37 4.77
CA THR A 61 10.14 -22.66 5.51
C THR A 61 9.50 -21.87 6.66
N PRO A 62 8.97 -22.54 7.70
CA PRO A 62 8.20 -21.89 8.77
C PRO A 62 9.04 -20.99 9.68
N GLY A 63 10.36 -21.19 9.72
CA GLY A 63 11.23 -20.52 10.68
C GLY A 63 10.91 -20.95 12.12
N LEU A 64 11.29 -20.11 13.10
CA LEU A 64 10.93 -20.28 14.53
C LEU A 64 11.27 -21.65 15.14
N ASN A 65 12.30 -22.33 14.63
CA ASN A 65 12.66 -23.72 15.01
C ASN A 65 11.52 -24.75 14.79
N ILE A 66 10.57 -24.46 13.91
CA ILE A 66 9.52 -25.39 13.50
C ILE A 66 10.04 -26.26 12.36
N ALA A 67 9.78 -27.57 12.42
CA ALA A 67 10.17 -28.49 11.35
C ALA A 67 9.40 -28.19 10.04
N PRO A 68 10.09 -28.02 8.90
CA PRO A 68 9.45 -27.89 7.59
C PRO A 68 8.43 -28.99 7.31
N ARG A 69 7.33 -28.63 6.65
CA ARG A 69 6.26 -29.56 6.24
C ARG A 69 5.59 -30.38 7.36
N SER A 70 5.80 -30.00 8.62
CA SER A 70 5.14 -30.62 9.77
C SER A 70 3.70 -30.13 9.94
N GLN A 71 2.91 -30.83 10.76
CA GLN A 71 1.57 -30.37 11.15
C GLN A 71 1.64 -28.97 11.79
N GLN A 72 2.62 -28.73 12.66
CA GLN A 72 2.83 -27.44 13.29
C GLN A 72 3.14 -26.35 12.24
N ALA A 73 3.96 -26.63 11.22
CA ALA A 73 4.23 -25.67 10.16
C ALA A 73 2.95 -25.28 9.40
N LEU A 74 2.05 -26.23 9.16
CA LEU A 74 0.76 -25.96 8.52
C LEU A 74 -0.13 -25.07 9.41
N GLU A 75 -0.24 -25.41 10.69
CA GLU A 75 -1.03 -24.66 11.69
C GLU A 75 -0.58 -23.20 11.81
N PHE A 76 0.72 -22.92 11.71
CA PHE A 76 1.26 -21.57 11.80
C PHE A 76 1.30 -20.82 10.45
N SER A 77 1.27 -21.51 9.31
CA SER A 77 1.42 -20.89 7.98
C SER A 77 0.34 -19.85 7.66
N VAL A 78 -0.92 -20.15 7.98
CA VAL A 78 -2.07 -19.27 7.73
C VAL A 78 -2.07 -18.08 8.70
N PRO A 79 -1.95 -18.25 10.04
CA PRO A 79 -1.81 -17.15 10.97
C PRO A 79 -0.67 -16.18 10.64
N TYR A 80 0.48 -16.68 10.17
CA TYR A 80 1.59 -15.84 9.73
C TYR A 80 1.21 -14.94 8.55
N SER A 81 0.51 -15.50 7.56
CA SER A 81 0.00 -14.74 6.41
C SER A 81 -1.00 -13.66 6.89
N PHE A 82 -1.91 -14.00 7.80
CA PHE A 82 -2.83 -13.02 8.42
C PHE A 82 -2.12 -11.95 9.24
N PHE A 83 -0.97 -12.26 9.86
CA PHE A 83 -0.18 -11.24 10.53
C PHE A 83 0.35 -10.22 9.51
N HIS A 84 0.87 -10.66 8.35
CA HIS A 84 1.41 -9.76 7.33
C HIS A 84 0.38 -8.96 6.53
N TRP A 85 -0.83 -9.50 6.32
CA TRP A 85 -1.86 -8.85 5.49
C TRP A 85 -3.09 -8.37 6.27
N GLY A 86 -3.18 -8.73 7.55
CA GLY A 86 -4.28 -8.36 8.43
C GLY A 86 -4.03 -7.06 9.18
N ILE A 87 -4.67 -6.94 10.35
CA ILE A 87 -4.76 -5.70 11.14
C ILE A 87 -3.38 -5.08 11.41
N SER A 88 -2.34 -5.90 11.55
CA SER A 88 -0.98 -5.43 11.85
C SER A 88 -0.42 -4.52 10.74
N ALA A 89 -0.58 -4.90 9.47
CA ALA A 89 -0.13 -4.08 8.35
C ALA A 89 -1.01 -2.83 8.19
N TRP A 90 -2.33 -2.99 8.26
CA TRP A 90 -3.28 -1.89 8.16
C TRP A 90 -3.10 -0.83 9.25
N ALA A 91 -2.68 -1.21 10.45
CA ALA A 91 -2.36 -0.26 11.52
C ALA A 91 -1.22 0.69 11.13
N THR A 92 -0.21 0.20 10.41
CA THR A 92 0.91 1.06 9.96
C THR A 92 0.45 2.07 8.91
N TYR A 93 -0.39 1.66 7.96
CA TYR A 93 -0.99 2.54 6.96
C TYR A 93 -1.95 3.56 7.59
N THR A 94 -2.72 3.11 8.59
CA THR A 94 -3.63 3.99 9.34
C THR A 94 -2.85 5.11 10.02
N LEU A 95 -1.71 4.81 10.66
CA LEU A 95 -0.90 5.82 11.32
C LEU A 95 -0.37 6.87 10.34
N ALA A 96 0.20 6.45 9.21
CA ALA A 96 0.69 7.37 8.18
C ALA A 96 -0.46 8.23 7.60
N SER A 97 -1.62 7.61 7.35
CA SER A 97 -2.80 8.29 6.81
C SER A 97 -3.37 9.31 7.80
N LEU A 98 -3.43 8.97 9.09
CA LEU A 98 -3.90 9.88 10.15
C LEU A 98 -2.99 11.10 10.29
N ILE A 99 -1.67 10.92 10.23
CA ILE A 99 -0.71 12.03 10.29
C ILE A 99 -0.97 13.01 9.14
N MET A 100 -1.10 12.49 7.91
CA MET A 100 -1.34 13.31 6.72
C MET A 100 -2.71 13.98 6.76
N ALA A 101 -3.76 13.25 7.11
CA ALA A 101 -5.11 13.79 7.21
C ALA A 101 -5.22 14.87 8.30
N TYR A 102 -4.59 14.67 9.46
CA TYR A 102 -4.54 15.66 10.52
C TYR A 102 -3.75 16.91 10.10
N HIS A 103 -2.59 16.73 9.48
CA HIS A 103 -1.75 17.82 8.97
C HIS A 103 -2.52 18.71 7.98
N PHE A 104 -3.23 18.11 7.04
CA PHE A 104 -3.92 18.84 5.98
C PHE A 104 -5.29 19.35 6.41
N HIS A 105 -6.15 18.49 6.97
CA HIS A 105 -7.56 18.84 7.22
C HIS A 105 -7.80 19.52 8.57
N VAL A 106 -6.98 19.23 9.59
CA VAL A 106 -7.12 19.82 10.94
C VAL A 106 -6.17 20.99 11.14
N ARG A 107 -4.88 20.83 10.82
CA ARG A 107 -3.88 21.89 10.96
C ARG A 107 -3.87 22.89 9.81
N LYS A 108 -4.57 22.59 8.70
CA LYS A 108 -4.67 23.45 7.50
C LYS A 108 -3.31 23.82 6.92
N ASN A 109 -2.31 22.97 7.12
CA ASN A 109 -0.99 23.16 6.53
C ASN A 109 -1.07 22.92 5.02
N LYS A 110 -0.25 23.65 4.25
CA LYS A 110 -0.19 23.53 2.80
C LYS A 110 0.83 22.48 2.39
N GLY A 111 0.50 21.72 1.33
CA GLY A 111 1.37 20.70 0.75
C GLY A 111 1.20 19.33 1.40
N LEU A 112 1.47 18.28 0.62
CA LEU A 112 1.42 16.88 1.04
C LEU A 112 2.83 16.26 1.07
N SER A 113 3.88 17.07 1.20
CA SER A 113 5.24 16.56 1.28
C SER A 113 5.56 16.03 2.68
N LEU A 114 6.35 14.96 2.75
CA LEU A 114 6.77 14.39 4.03
C LEU A 114 7.65 15.38 4.82
N SER A 115 8.49 16.14 4.11
CA SER A 115 9.26 17.24 4.68
C SER A 115 8.39 18.32 5.31
N GLY A 116 7.24 18.64 4.73
CA GLY A 116 6.28 19.62 5.26
C GLY A 116 5.64 19.15 6.56
N ILE A 117 5.30 17.86 6.64
CA ILE A 117 4.81 17.22 7.86
C ILE A 117 5.87 17.28 8.97
N ILE A 118 7.11 16.88 8.65
CA ILE A 118 8.21 16.89 9.63
C ILE A 118 8.54 18.31 10.07
N ALA A 119 8.54 19.27 9.15
CA ALA A 119 8.77 20.68 9.44
C ALA A 119 7.73 21.24 10.41
N ALA A 120 6.46 20.85 10.27
CA ALA A 120 5.39 21.28 11.16
C ALA A 120 5.55 20.78 12.62
N ILE A 121 6.36 19.75 12.84
CA ILE A 121 6.63 19.16 14.16
C ILE A 121 7.98 19.65 14.71
N THR A 122 9.00 19.71 13.85
CA THR A 122 10.41 19.92 14.26
C THR A 122 10.92 21.34 14.02
N GLY A 123 10.20 22.15 13.25
CA GLY A 123 10.64 23.50 12.84
C GLY A 123 11.72 23.52 11.75
N VAL A 124 12.15 22.35 11.25
CA VAL A 124 13.12 22.27 10.13
C VAL A 124 12.51 22.87 8.87
N ARG A 125 13.30 23.62 8.09
CA ARG A 125 12.82 24.22 6.84
C ARG A 125 12.57 23.14 5.77
N PRO A 126 11.34 23.01 5.22
CA PRO A 126 11.04 22.03 4.18
C PRO A 126 11.91 22.17 2.93
N GLN A 127 12.18 23.41 2.49
CA GLN A 127 13.02 23.66 1.31
C GLN A 127 14.54 23.62 1.61
N GLY A 128 14.93 23.38 2.86
CA GLY A 128 16.33 23.22 3.26
C GLY A 128 16.93 21.89 2.80
N PRO A 129 18.25 21.70 2.95
CA PRO A 129 18.93 20.47 2.52
C PRO A 129 18.34 19.21 3.17
N TRP A 130 18.01 19.29 4.47
CA TRP A 130 17.39 18.18 5.21
C TRP A 130 15.97 17.85 4.74
N GLY A 131 15.14 18.87 4.47
CA GLY A 131 13.78 18.63 3.97
C GLY A 131 13.78 18.01 2.57
N LYS A 132 14.64 18.51 1.68
CA LYS A 132 14.84 17.92 0.34
C LYS A 132 15.34 16.48 0.40
N LEU A 133 16.26 16.16 1.31
CA LEU A 133 16.77 14.80 1.49
C LEU A 133 15.64 13.85 1.92
N VAL A 134 14.79 14.28 2.85
CA VAL A 134 13.67 13.46 3.30
C VAL A 134 12.68 13.20 2.17
N ASP A 135 12.29 14.23 1.42
CA ASP A 135 11.37 14.05 0.29
C ASP A 135 11.99 13.19 -0.82
N LEU A 136 13.29 13.31 -1.07
CA LEU A 136 14.00 12.45 -2.02
C LEU A 136 14.00 10.99 -1.58
N MET A 137 14.31 10.71 -0.31
CA MET A 137 14.26 9.36 0.25
C MET A 137 12.85 8.77 0.18
N PHE A 138 11.84 9.58 0.49
CA PHE A 138 10.44 9.19 0.37
C PHE A 138 10.07 8.85 -1.09
N LEU A 139 10.44 9.71 -2.04
CA LEU A 139 10.17 9.49 -3.46
C LEU A 139 10.86 8.21 -3.98
N ILE A 140 12.13 7.99 -3.63
CA ILE A 140 12.85 6.76 -3.99
C ILE A 140 12.15 5.53 -3.42
N ALA A 141 11.75 5.57 -2.15
CA ALA A 141 11.03 4.47 -1.51
C ALA A 141 9.68 4.19 -2.18
N THR A 142 8.91 5.23 -2.50
CA THR A 142 7.62 5.09 -3.19
C THR A 142 7.80 4.51 -4.60
N VAL A 143 8.72 5.04 -5.40
CA VAL A 143 9.00 4.54 -6.76
C VAL A 143 9.51 3.10 -6.71
N GLY A 144 10.40 2.78 -5.77
CA GLY A 144 10.89 1.42 -5.58
C GLY A 144 9.77 0.43 -5.25
N ALA A 145 8.89 0.76 -4.30
CA ALA A 145 7.74 -0.07 -3.95
C ALA A 145 6.79 -0.29 -5.13
N LEU A 146 6.47 0.76 -5.88
CA LEU A 146 5.62 0.68 -7.07
C LEU A 146 6.26 -0.20 -8.17
N THR A 147 7.58 -0.09 -8.35
CA THR A 147 8.34 -0.87 -9.34
C THR A 147 8.30 -2.36 -9.01
N ILE A 148 8.52 -2.74 -7.75
CA ILE A 148 8.45 -4.15 -7.31
C ILE A 148 7.05 -4.72 -7.58
N SER A 149 6.00 -3.98 -7.24
CA SER A 149 4.63 -4.40 -7.48
C SER A 149 4.33 -4.62 -8.97
N LEU A 150 4.80 -3.71 -9.83
CA LEU A 150 4.65 -3.82 -11.29
C LEU A 150 5.35 -5.07 -11.85
N VAL A 151 6.59 -5.32 -11.44
CA VAL A 151 7.38 -6.47 -11.91
C VAL A 151 6.75 -7.78 -11.47
N VAL A 152 6.33 -7.91 -10.20
CA VAL A 152 5.64 -9.11 -9.70
C VAL A 152 4.34 -9.35 -10.47
N THR A 153 3.61 -8.28 -10.74
CA THR A 153 2.35 -8.35 -11.50
C THR A 153 2.58 -8.84 -12.92
N ALA A 154 3.53 -8.23 -13.63
CA ALA A 154 3.85 -8.61 -15.01
C ALA A 154 4.33 -10.06 -15.09
N ALA A 155 5.24 -10.48 -14.21
CA ALA A 155 5.73 -11.85 -14.18
C ALA A 155 4.62 -12.87 -13.85
N THR A 156 3.70 -12.53 -12.94
CA THR A 156 2.56 -13.39 -12.62
C THR A 156 1.62 -13.50 -13.81
N PHE A 157 1.36 -12.38 -14.49
CA PHE A 157 0.51 -12.32 -15.68
C PHE A 157 1.10 -13.11 -16.86
N THR A 158 2.39 -12.93 -17.19
CA THR A 158 3.01 -13.64 -18.31
C THR A 158 3.08 -15.14 -18.08
N ARG A 159 3.33 -15.59 -16.84
CA ARG A 159 3.25 -17.00 -16.46
C ARG A 159 1.84 -17.56 -16.66
N GLY A 160 0.82 -16.84 -16.21
CA GLY A 160 -0.57 -17.23 -16.42
C GLY A 160 -0.92 -17.31 -17.91
N LEU A 161 -0.51 -16.32 -18.69
CA LEU A 161 -0.73 -16.30 -20.14
C LEU A 161 0.01 -17.44 -20.83
N SER A 162 1.25 -17.71 -20.45
CA SER A 162 2.06 -18.82 -20.95
C SER A 162 1.38 -20.17 -20.68
N ALA A 163 0.87 -20.38 -19.47
CA ALA A 163 0.16 -21.61 -19.10
C ALA A 163 -1.14 -21.83 -19.91
N LEU A 164 -1.82 -20.75 -20.33
CA LEU A 164 -3.08 -20.82 -21.07
C LEU A 164 -2.91 -20.89 -22.59
N THR A 165 -1.88 -20.23 -23.13
CA THR A 165 -1.72 -20.02 -24.58
C THR A 165 -0.50 -20.72 -25.17
N GLY A 166 0.42 -21.21 -24.34
CA GLY A 166 1.69 -21.78 -24.76
C GLY A 166 2.75 -20.75 -25.17
N LEU A 167 2.48 -19.44 -25.02
CA LEU A 167 3.48 -18.40 -25.28
C LEU A 167 4.70 -18.55 -24.35
N PRO A 168 5.92 -18.20 -24.80
CA PRO A 168 7.11 -18.29 -23.97
C PRO A 168 7.08 -17.26 -22.82
N ASP A 169 7.35 -17.69 -21.58
CA ASP A 169 7.60 -16.80 -20.45
C ASP A 169 9.11 -16.46 -20.38
N ASN A 170 9.51 -15.45 -21.15
CA ASN A 170 10.89 -14.95 -21.15
C ASN A 170 10.94 -13.43 -20.91
N PHE A 171 12.15 -12.92 -20.70
CA PHE A 171 12.39 -11.50 -20.42
C PHE A 171 11.74 -10.57 -21.47
N THR A 172 11.79 -10.94 -22.75
CA THR A 172 11.23 -10.13 -23.84
C THR A 172 9.72 -9.96 -23.71
N VAL A 173 9.00 -11.04 -23.42
CA VAL A 173 7.53 -11.00 -23.23
C VAL A 173 7.17 -10.19 -21.99
N GLN A 174 7.88 -10.38 -20.88
CA GLN A 174 7.68 -9.60 -19.65
C GLN A 174 7.94 -8.11 -19.86
N ALA A 175 9.07 -7.76 -20.49
CA ALA A 175 9.41 -6.38 -20.80
C ALA A 175 8.37 -5.73 -21.71
N PHE A 176 7.88 -6.44 -22.72
CA PHE A 176 6.82 -5.96 -23.60
C PHE A 176 5.52 -5.67 -22.83
N VAL A 177 5.07 -6.58 -21.96
CA VAL A 177 3.87 -6.37 -21.13
C VAL A 177 4.03 -5.18 -20.19
N ILE A 178 5.21 -5.01 -19.57
CA ILE A 178 5.50 -3.87 -18.69
C ILE A 178 5.46 -2.56 -19.46
N LEU A 179 6.14 -2.48 -20.62
CA LEU A 179 6.17 -1.27 -21.45
C LEU A 179 4.79 -0.93 -22.02
N LEU A 180 4.02 -1.92 -22.46
CA LEU A 180 2.67 -1.73 -22.97
C LEU A 180 1.73 -1.23 -21.88
N SER A 181 1.70 -1.89 -20.73
CA SER A 181 0.83 -1.48 -19.60
C SER A 181 1.24 -0.12 -19.02
N GLY A 182 2.55 0.13 -18.89
CA GLY A 182 3.08 1.44 -18.52
C GLY A 182 2.69 2.53 -19.51
N GLY A 183 2.81 2.26 -20.82
CA GLY A 183 2.40 3.18 -21.87
C GLY A 183 0.91 3.52 -21.82
N ILE A 184 0.04 2.51 -21.66
CA ILE A 184 -1.40 2.70 -21.48
C ILE A 184 -1.69 3.54 -20.23
N PHE A 185 -1.01 3.26 -19.12
CA PHE A 185 -1.16 4.03 -17.89
C PHE A 185 -0.72 5.48 -18.04
N CYS A 186 0.42 5.74 -18.70
CA CYS A 186 0.91 7.09 -18.97
C CYS A 186 -0.07 7.87 -19.87
N LEU A 187 -0.57 7.24 -20.95
CA LEU A 187 -1.57 7.84 -21.82
C LEU A 187 -2.88 8.12 -21.08
N SER A 188 -3.36 7.19 -20.26
CA SER A 188 -4.56 7.36 -19.44
C SER A 188 -4.41 8.52 -18.45
N SER A 189 -3.26 8.60 -17.77
CA SER A 189 -2.95 9.67 -16.82
C SER A 189 -2.85 11.04 -17.50
N TRP A 190 -2.26 11.08 -18.70
CA TRP A 190 -2.16 12.30 -19.50
C TRP A 190 -3.52 12.78 -20.02
N ILE A 191 -4.39 11.87 -20.45
CA ILE A 191 -5.72 12.17 -21.00
C ILE A 191 -6.71 12.59 -19.91
N GLY A 192 -6.56 12.14 -18.66
CA GLY A 192 -7.33 12.76 -17.58
C GLY A 192 -7.38 12.01 -16.25
N ILE A 193 -6.51 12.42 -15.33
CA ILE A 193 -6.73 12.23 -13.88
C ILE A 193 -8.01 12.97 -13.42
N ASN A 194 -8.36 14.09 -14.04
CA ASN A 194 -9.56 14.86 -13.69
C ASN A 194 -10.89 14.20 -14.13
N ASN A 195 -10.90 13.44 -15.23
CA ASN A 195 -12.13 12.83 -15.76
C ASN A 195 -12.35 11.37 -15.30
N GLY A 196 -11.27 10.63 -14.99
CA GLY A 196 -11.32 9.19 -14.67
C GLY A 196 -11.86 8.89 -13.27
N LEU A 197 -11.33 9.55 -12.23
CA LEU A 197 -11.79 9.36 -10.85
C LEU A 197 -13.25 9.80 -10.66
N GLN A 198 -13.67 10.85 -11.37
CA GLN A 198 -15.03 11.40 -11.29
C GLN A 198 -16.10 10.52 -11.97
N ARG A 199 -15.71 9.64 -12.91
CA ARG A 199 -16.63 8.67 -13.55
C ARG A 199 -16.79 7.36 -12.76
N LEU A 200 -15.82 7.02 -11.90
CA LEU A 200 -15.87 5.82 -11.04
C LEU A 200 -16.47 6.10 -9.65
N SER A 201 -16.52 7.36 -9.21
CA SER A 201 -17.05 7.76 -7.91
C SER A 201 -18.56 8.12 -7.92
N LYS A 202 -19.29 7.80 -8.99
CA LYS A 202 -20.74 7.95 -9.09
C LYS A 202 -21.43 6.60 -8.97
#